data_AF-A0A5J6VRV9-F1
#
_entry.id   AF-A0A5J6VRV9-F1
#
_cell.length_a   1.000
_cell.length_b   1.000
_cell.length_c   1.000
_cell.angle_alpha   90.00
_cell.angle_beta   90.00
_cell.angle_gamma   90.00
#
_symmetry.space_group_name_H-M   'P 1'
#
loop_
_entity.id
_entity.type
_entity.pdbx_description
1 polymer ?
#
loop_
_entity_poly.entity_id
_entity_poly.type
_entity_poly.pdbx_seq_one_letter_code
_entity_poly.pdbx_strand_id
1 'polypeptide(L)'
;MLQNKVSIALRTAILSVALSTSLVSLADAATYHQLDASPAGSYRIDPDHSLAWFTIGHAGVAVVVGRFDKLSGSYTFNPASPAGDKADIRIPAASINTNFALRDHDLRGPDFFNVREFPNITFVSTRYQPTGKESGQLYGKLTIHGVTRPVTFQVREIGAGPVPALPKPWGGYLSGYEATTTIQRSDFGMDAYAGMIANRVHLHVNIEGVRTAG
;
A
#
# COMPACT_ATOMS: atom_id res chain seq x y z
N MET A 1 -23.31 -0.24 -82.20
CA MET A 1 -23.91 0.48 -81.06
C MET A 1 -22.82 1.27 -80.38
N LEU A 2 -22.82 2.60 -80.56
CA LEU A 2 -21.86 3.53 -79.96
C LEU A 2 -22.23 3.79 -78.50
N GLN A 3 -21.27 3.74 -77.59
CA GLN A 3 -21.41 4.18 -76.20
C GLN A 3 -20.52 5.41 -75.99
N ASN A 4 -21.15 6.59 -75.96
CA ASN A 4 -20.53 7.86 -75.58
C ASN A 4 -20.31 7.87 -74.06
N LYS A 5 -19.07 8.16 -73.64
CA LYS A 5 -18.73 8.43 -72.24
C LYS A 5 -19.10 9.88 -71.89
N VAL A 6 -19.95 10.07 -70.90
CA VAL A 6 -20.14 11.35 -70.20
C VAL A 6 -19.58 11.18 -68.80
N SER A 7 -18.52 11.91 -68.48
CA SER A 7 -17.90 11.97 -67.15
C SER A 7 -18.47 13.14 -66.36
N ILE A 8 -19.23 12.84 -65.31
CA ILE A 8 -19.71 13.83 -64.31
C ILE A 8 -18.69 13.84 -63.17
N ALA A 9 -18.01 14.96 -62.96
CA ALA A 9 -17.13 15.17 -61.82
C ALA A 9 -17.96 15.65 -60.61
N LEU A 10 -18.09 14.80 -59.60
CA LEU A 10 -18.76 15.13 -58.33
C LEU A 10 -17.73 15.78 -57.39
N ARG A 11 -17.89 17.07 -57.08
CA ARG A 11 -17.10 17.75 -56.05
C ARG A 11 -17.74 17.53 -54.69
N THR A 12 -17.11 16.71 -53.85
CA THR A 12 -17.52 16.50 -52.46
C THR A 12 -16.98 17.65 -51.60
N ALA A 13 -17.87 18.44 -51.00
CA ALA A 13 -17.51 19.39 -49.96
C ALA A 13 -17.53 18.66 -48.60
N ILE A 14 -16.38 18.60 -47.92
CA ILE A 14 -16.27 18.04 -46.57
C ILE A 14 -16.62 19.13 -45.57
N LEU A 15 -17.79 19.02 -44.94
CA LEU A 15 -18.19 19.86 -43.82
C LEU A 15 -17.57 19.28 -42.54
N SER A 16 -16.54 19.92 -42.01
CA SER A 16 -15.91 19.54 -40.75
C SER A 16 -16.72 20.09 -39.57
N VAL A 17 -17.47 19.22 -38.90
CA VAL A 17 -18.11 19.54 -37.62
C VAL A 17 -17.06 19.36 -36.52
N ALA A 18 -16.55 20.47 -35.97
CA ALA A 18 -15.71 20.44 -34.79
C ALA A 18 -16.61 20.20 -33.56
N LEU A 19 -16.60 18.97 -33.04
CA LEU A 19 -17.26 18.61 -31.79
C LEU A 19 -16.34 19.01 -30.63
N SER A 20 -16.59 20.16 -30.01
CA SER A 20 -15.90 20.58 -28.79
C SER A 20 -16.43 19.77 -27.61
N THR A 21 -15.75 18.67 -27.27
CA THR A 21 -15.99 17.95 -26.03
C THR A 21 -15.34 18.71 -24.87
N SER A 22 -16.15 19.52 -24.18
CA SER A 22 -15.76 20.04 -22.87
C SER A 22 -15.63 18.87 -21.90
N LEU A 23 -14.40 18.46 -21.59
CA LEU A 23 -14.11 17.53 -20.51
C LEU A 23 -14.58 18.18 -19.20
N VAL A 24 -15.64 17.63 -18.61
CA VAL A 24 -15.99 17.93 -17.23
C VAL A 24 -14.85 17.41 -16.37
N SER A 25 -14.06 18.34 -15.82
CA SER A 25 -13.03 18.03 -14.84
C SER A 25 -13.72 17.53 -13.57
N LEU A 26 -13.49 16.27 -13.21
CA LEU A 26 -13.85 15.73 -11.90
C LEU A 26 -12.93 16.36 -10.84
N ALA A 27 -13.24 17.57 -10.38
CA ALA A 27 -12.79 18.04 -9.06
C ALA A 27 -13.55 17.23 -7.99
N ASP A 28 -13.03 16.79 -6.84
CA ASP A 28 -11.71 16.81 -6.23
C ASP A 28 -11.50 15.40 -5.67
N ALA A 29 -10.47 14.66 -6.06
CA ALA A 29 -9.89 13.74 -5.10
C ALA A 29 -9.41 14.65 -3.97
N ALA A 30 -9.91 14.47 -2.73
CA ALA A 30 -9.54 15.29 -1.58
C ALA A 30 -8.08 15.70 -1.74
N THR A 31 -7.84 16.98 -2.01
CA THR A 31 -6.49 17.46 -2.21
C THR A 31 -5.80 17.12 -0.91
N TYR A 32 -4.90 16.13 -0.94
CA TYR A 32 -4.01 15.86 0.17
C TYR A 32 -3.24 17.15 0.32
N HIS A 33 -3.69 18.01 1.23
CA HIS A 33 -2.95 19.20 1.56
C HIS A 33 -1.61 18.67 2.05
N GLN A 34 -0.57 18.99 1.30
CA GLN A 34 0.79 18.83 1.76
C GLN A 34 0.92 19.81 2.93
N LEU A 35 0.60 19.31 4.11
CA LEU A 35 0.77 19.98 5.37
C LEU A 35 2.29 20.09 5.67
N ASP A 36 2.67 20.76 6.76
CA ASP A 36 4.08 20.94 7.11
C ASP A 36 4.83 19.60 7.21
N ALA A 37 6.16 19.61 7.07
CA ALA A 37 6.95 18.40 7.30
C ALA A 37 6.68 17.85 8.72
N SER A 38 6.58 16.53 8.85
CA SER A 38 6.43 15.86 10.15
C SER A 38 7.45 16.43 11.16
N PRO A 39 7.06 17.01 12.31
CA PRO A 39 8.01 17.46 13.30
C PRO A 39 8.76 16.26 13.85
N ALA A 40 10.00 16.49 14.29
CA ALA A 40 10.73 15.45 14.99
C ALA A 40 9.90 14.95 16.20
N GLY A 41 9.90 13.65 16.45
CA GLY A 41 9.14 13.09 17.55
C GLY A 41 8.83 11.60 17.41
N SER A 42 7.99 11.13 18.33
CA SER A 42 7.44 9.79 18.35
C SER A 42 5.98 9.81 17.95
N TYR A 43 5.57 8.78 17.19
CA TYR A 43 4.25 8.62 16.64
C TYR A 43 3.73 7.23 16.98
N ARG A 44 2.49 7.16 17.47
CA ARG A 44 1.77 5.91 17.64
C ARG A 44 0.91 5.70 16.41
N ILE A 45 0.99 4.52 15.81
CA ILE A 45 0.13 4.16 14.69
C ILE A 45 -1.32 4.09 15.17
N ASP A 46 -2.19 4.73 14.42
CA ASP A 46 -3.62 4.65 14.59
C ASP A 46 -4.17 3.38 13.93
N PRO A 47 -4.66 2.39 14.71
CA PRO A 47 -5.15 1.14 14.16
C PRO A 47 -6.40 1.30 13.30
N ASP A 48 -7.20 2.35 13.48
CA ASP A 48 -8.50 2.51 12.80
C ASP A 48 -8.36 3.17 11.42
N HIS A 49 -7.27 3.89 11.17
CA HIS A 49 -6.95 4.55 9.90
C HIS A 49 -5.69 3.97 9.23
N SER A 50 -5.30 2.75 9.61
CA SER A 50 -4.13 2.06 9.03
C SER A 50 -4.51 0.67 8.51
N LEU A 51 -3.86 0.24 7.43
CA LEU A 51 -4.12 -1.04 6.78
C LEU A 51 -2.84 -1.63 6.20
N ALA A 52 -2.64 -2.94 6.39
CA ALA A 52 -1.71 -3.73 5.60
C ALA A 52 -2.48 -4.71 4.71
N TRP A 53 -2.10 -4.77 3.44
CA TRP A 53 -2.68 -5.70 2.48
C TRP A 53 -1.63 -6.21 1.51
N PHE A 54 -2.02 -7.25 0.78
CA PHE A 54 -1.18 -7.86 -0.23
C PHE A 54 -1.98 -8.24 -1.46
N THR A 55 -1.26 -8.38 -2.57
CA THR A 55 -1.76 -9.01 -3.78
C THR A 55 -0.88 -10.19 -4.17
N ILE A 56 -1.51 -11.24 -4.68
CA ILE A 56 -0.82 -12.48 -5.06
C ILE A 56 -1.54 -13.14 -6.25
N GLY A 57 -0.76 -13.67 -7.20
CA GLY A 57 -1.29 -14.38 -8.35
C GLY A 57 -1.88 -15.74 -7.98
N HIS A 58 -2.97 -16.12 -8.64
CA HIS A 58 -3.70 -17.37 -8.43
C HIS A 58 -3.99 -18.07 -9.76
N ALA A 59 -3.50 -19.30 -9.86
CA ALA A 59 -3.59 -20.24 -10.98
C ALA A 59 -3.17 -19.66 -12.35
N GLY A 60 -2.36 -18.60 -12.36
CA GLY A 60 -1.95 -17.90 -13.58
C GLY A 60 -3.07 -17.09 -14.27
N VAL A 61 -4.26 -16.98 -13.67
CA VAL A 61 -5.44 -16.39 -14.32
C VAL A 61 -6.08 -15.26 -13.52
N ALA A 62 -5.79 -15.14 -12.22
CA ALA A 62 -6.41 -14.15 -11.35
C ALA A 62 -5.41 -13.58 -10.33
N VAL A 63 -5.80 -12.47 -9.72
CA VAL A 63 -5.13 -11.88 -8.56
C VAL A 63 -6.05 -12.00 -7.36
N VAL A 64 -5.50 -12.49 -6.25
CA VAL A 64 -6.15 -12.46 -4.94
C VAL A 64 -5.63 -11.27 -4.16
N VAL A 65 -6.55 -10.54 -3.53
CA VAL A 65 -6.25 -9.51 -2.54
C VAL A 65 -6.55 -10.06 -1.16
N GLY A 66 -5.58 -9.96 -0.25
CA GLY A 66 -5.78 -10.24 1.16
C GLY A 66 -5.36 -9.04 1.99
N ARG A 67 -6.00 -8.83 3.12
CA ARG A 67 -5.66 -7.75 4.06
C ARG A 67 -5.65 -8.26 5.49
N PHE A 68 -5.02 -7.49 6.37
CA PHE A 68 -5.10 -7.72 7.81
C PHE A 68 -5.96 -6.64 8.44
N ASP A 69 -7.08 -7.04 9.04
CA ASP A 69 -8.04 -6.12 9.67
C ASP A 69 -7.50 -5.51 10.99
N LYS A 70 -6.27 -5.82 11.41
CA LYS A 70 -5.63 -5.28 12.61
C LYS A 70 -4.17 -4.96 12.33
N LEU A 71 -3.75 -3.75 12.67
CA LEU A 71 -2.36 -3.29 12.61
C LEU A 71 -2.11 -2.33 13.77
N SER A 72 -0.93 -2.40 14.37
CA SER A 72 -0.52 -1.51 15.45
C SER A 72 0.99 -1.28 15.42
N GLY A 73 1.46 -0.27 16.13
CA GLY A 73 2.88 -0.02 16.26
C GLY A 73 3.20 1.43 16.58
N SER A 74 4.46 1.78 16.37
CA SER A 74 4.97 3.13 16.54
C SER A 74 6.16 3.37 15.63
N TYR A 75 6.44 4.63 15.36
CA TYR A 75 7.65 5.05 14.68
C TYR A 75 8.16 6.38 15.21
N THR A 76 9.43 6.65 14.96
CA THR A 76 10.04 7.95 15.21
C THR A 76 10.33 8.63 13.89
N PHE A 77 10.31 9.95 13.92
CA PHE A 77 10.74 10.79 12.82
C PHE A 77 11.73 11.83 13.34
N ASN A 78 12.86 12.01 12.66
CA ASN A 78 13.81 13.07 12.94
C ASN A 78 14.52 13.47 11.63
N PRO A 79 14.10 14.57 10.99
CA PRO A 79 14.67 14.98 9.71
C PRO A 79 16.14 15.41 9.83
N ALA A 80 16.59 15.79 11.03
CA ALA A 80 18.00 16.12 11.30
C ALA A 80 18.87 14.87 11.51
N SER A 81 18.28 13.70 11.78
CA SER A 81 19.00 12.44 11.98
C SER A 81 18.17 11.23 11.49
N PRO A 82 17.87 11.16 10.18
CA PRO A 82 16.95 10.15 9.64
C PRO A 82 17.48 8.72 9.79
N ALA A 83 18.79 8.54 9.94
CA ALA A 83 19.39 7.24 10.20
C ALA A 83 19.01 6.66 11.57
N GLY A 84 18.59 7.52 12.52
CA GLY A 84 18.12 7.12 13.84
C GLY A 84 16.64 6.74 13.88
N ASP A 85 15.89 6.95 12.79
CA ASP A 85 14.46 6.68 12.76
C ASP A 85 14.14 5.20 12.78
N LYS A 86 13.15 4.85 13.61
CA LYS A 86 12.72 3.49 13.87
C LYS A 86 11.24 3.34 13.60
N ALA A 87 10.84 2.16 13.13
CA ALA A 87 9.46 1.72 13.05
C ALA A 87 9.37 0.30 13.64
N ASP A 88 8.38 0.08 14.50
CA ASP A 88 8.03 -1.22 15.06
C ASP A 88 6.54 -1.45 14.81
N ILE A 89 6.23 -2.43 13.97
CA ILE A 89 4.88 -2.73 13.51
C ILE A 89 4.55 -4.17 13.87
N ARG A 90 3.32 -4.36 14.37
CA ARG A 90 2.76 -5.65 14.74
C ARG A 90 1.39 -5.83 14.13
N ILE A 91 1.22 -6.96 13.44
CA ILE A 91 -0.03 -7.38 12.79
C ILE A 91 -0.42 -8.75 13.37
N PRO A 92 -1.58 -8.87 14.06
CA PRO A 92 -2.13 -10.15 14.43
C PRO A 92 -2.46 -10.98 13.19
N ALA A 93 -1.75 -12.08 12.95
CA ALA A 93 -1.89 -12.84 11.71
C ALA A 93 -3.31 -13.43 11.53
N ALA A 94 -3.99 -13.70 12.65
CA ALA A 94 -5.38 -14.18 12.65
C ALA A 94 -6.40 -13.18 12.07
N SER A 95 -6.06 -11.88 11.96
CA SER A 95 -6.93 -10.88 11.32
C SER A 95 -6.88 -10.89 9.79
N ILE A 96 -6.28 -11.94 9.19
CA ILE A 96 -6.33 -12.16 7.74
C ILE A 96 -7.78 -12.19 7.24
N ASN A 97 -8.02 -11.46 6.16
CA ASN A 97 -9.30 -11.36 5.49
C ASN A 97 -9.09 -11.25 3.98
N THR A 98 -9.62 -12.24 3.26
CA THR A 98 -9.56 -12.30 1.80
C THR A 98 -10.96 -12.25 1.18
N ASN A 99 -11.97 -11.82 1.95
CA ASN A 99 -13.38 -11.85 1.58
C ASN A 99 -13.92 -13.26 1.26
N PHE A 100 -13.27 -14.31 1.74
CA PHE A 100 -13.73 -15.69 1.58
C PHE A 100 -13.36 -16.54 2.81
N ALA A 101 -14.37 -16.86 3.62
CA ALA A 101 -14.17 -17.43 4.95
C ALA A 101 -13.40 -18.76 4.96
N LEU A 102 -13.62 -19.65 3.98
CA LEU A 102 -12.90 -20.93 3.89
C LEU A 102 -11.41 -20.71 3.60
N ARG A 103 -11.07 -19.81 2.69
CA ARG A 103 -9.67 -19.45 2.45
C ARG A 103 -9.04 -18.78 3.66
N ASP A 104 -9.78 -17.92 4.36
CA ASP A 104 -9.25 -17.29 5.59
C ASP A 104 -9.03 -18.31 6.71
N HIS A 105 -9.85 -19.36 6.78
CA HIS A 105 -9.62 -20.50 7.66
C HIS A 105 -8.31 -21.20 7.30
N ASP A 106 -8.12 -21.55 6.03
CA ASP A 106 -6.94 -22.29 5.57
C ASP A 106 -5.66 -21.46 5.74
N LEU A 107 -5.71 -20.16 5.43
CA LEU A 107 -4.58 -19.24 5.62
C LEU A 107 -4.13 -19.12 7.07
N ARG A 108 -5.00 -19.37 8.05
CA ARG A 108 -4.63 -19.39 9.47
C ARG A 108 -3.93 -20.69 9.89
N GLY A 109 -4.00 -21.73 9.06
CA GLY A 109 -3.45 -23.06 9.29
C GLY A 109 -1.93 -23.17 9.09
N PRO A 110 -1.37 -24.38 9.36
CA PRO A 110 0.07 -24.64 9.38
C PRO A 110 0.76 -24.51 8.02
N ASP A 111 0.02 -24.64 6.92
CA ASP A 111 0.54 -24.51 5.56
C ASP A 111 0.82 -23.04 5.16
N PHE A 112 0.36 -22.08 5.97
CA PHE A 112 0.41 -20.64 5.69
C PHE A 112 0.89 -19.85 6.91
N PHE A 113 0.02 -19.09 7.59
CA PHE A 113 0.45 -18.22 8.69
C PHE A 113 0.66 -18.95 10.01
N ASN A 114 0.11 -20.16 10.17
CA ASN A 114 0.15 -20.98 11.40
C ASN A 114 -0.08 -20.13 12.66
N VAL A 115 -1.23 -19.46 12.71
CA VAL A 115 -1.46 -18.37 13.67
C VAL A 115 -1.52 -18.83 15.14
N ARG A 116 -1.62 -20.14 15.37
CA ARG A 116 -1.54 -20.72 16.71
C ARG A 116 -0.10 -20.69 17.24
N GLU A 117 0.87 -20.98 16.39
CA GLU A 117 2.29 -20.99 16.75
C GLU A 117 2.94 -19.62 16.55
N PHE A 118 2.58 -18.93 15.47
CA PHE A 118 3.09 -17.61 15.11
C PHE A 118 1.96 -16.58 15.04
N PRO A 119 1.46 -16.11 16.19
CA PRO A 119 0.26 -15.27 16.23
C PRO A 119 0.42 -13.90 15.60
N ASN A 120 1.65 -13.47 15.28
CA ASN A 120 1.94 -12.12 14.80
C ASN A 120 2.94 -12.12 13.65
N ILE A 121 2.66 -11.26 12.70
CA ILE A 121 3.63 -10.73 11.75
C ILE A 121 4.23 -9.48 12.38
N THR A 122 5.55 -9.36 12.34
CA THR A 122 6.25 -8.18 12.90
C THR A 122 7.23 -7.59 11.90
N PHE A 123 7.38 -6.27 11.94
CA PHE A 123 8.41 -5.56 11.21
C PHE A 123 9.14 -4.61 12.16
N VAL A 124 10.46 -4.71 12.21
CA VAL A 124 11.32 -3.80 12.98
C VAL A 124 12.33 -3.18 12.02
N SER A 125 12.26 -1.86 11.85
CA SER A 125 13.20 -1.16 10.97
C SER A 125 14.61 -1.13 11.57
N THR A 126 15.59 -1.08 10.68
CA THR A 126 17.01 -0.99 11.03
C THR A 126 17.63 0.30 10.51
N ARG A 127 17.07 0.89 9.46
CA ARG A 127 17.56 2.11 8.84
C ARG A 127 16.49 2.73 7.95
N TYR A 128 16.34 4.05 8.03
CA TYR A 128 15.67 4.83 7.00
C TYR A 128 16.69 5.57 6.14
N GLN A 129 16.46 5.61 4.83
CA GLN A 129 17.29 6.32 3.86
C GLN A 129 16.41 7.18 2.96
N PRO A 130 16.42 8.52 3.12
CA PRO A 130 15.71 9.42 2.23
C PRO A 130 16.19 9.26 0.78
N THR A 131 15.24 9.26 -0.16
CA THR A 131 15.47 9.24 -1.61
C THR A 131 14.84 10.45 -2.32
N GLY A 132 14.13 11.30 -1.57
CA GLY A 132 13.51 12.53 -2.04
C GLY A 132 12.90 13.29 -0.86
N LYS A 133 12.20 14.40 -1.13
CA LYS A 133 11.57 15.21 -0.08
C LYS A 133 10.57 14.42 0.77
N GLU A 134 9.80 13.55 0.12
CA GLU A 134 8.69 12.80 0.71
C GLU A 134 8.84 11.29 0.47
N SER A 135 10.04 10.84 0.08
CA SER A 135 10.26 9.44 -0.26
C SER A 135 11.54 8.92 0.35
N GLY A 136 11.55 7.64 0.67
CA GLY A 136 12.72 6.97 1.19
C GLY A 136 12.60 5.46 1.15
N GLN A 137 13.69 4.81 1.55
CA GLN A 137 13.79 3.37 1.70
C GLN A 137 13.84 3.05 3.19
N LEU A 138 12.90 2.23 3.65
CA LEU A 138 12.86 1.73 5.01
C LEU A 138 13.34 0.28 5.03
N TYR A 139 14.57 0.09 5.50
CA TYR A 139 15.17 -1.22 5.70
C TYR A 139 14.73 -1.77 7.04
N GLY A 140 14.43 -3.06 7.11
CA GLY A 140 14.09 -3.70 8.37
C GLY A 140 14.05 -5.22 8.31
N LYS A 141 13.66 -5.80 9.43
CA LYS A 141 13.47 -7.24 9.61
C LYS A 141 11.99 -7.53 9.65
N LEU A 142 11.49 -8.27 8.65
CA LEU A 142 10.13 -8.77 8.60
C LEU A 142 10.12 -10.20 9.13
N THR A 143 9.22 -10.50 10.06
CA THR A 143 8.99 -11.85 10.58
C THR A 143 7.59 -12.30 10.21
N ILE A 144 7.50 -13.38 9.46
CA ILE A 144 6.24 -14.04 9.08
C ILE A 144 6.43 -15.53 9.30
N HIS A 145 5.43 -16.21 9.86
CA HIS A 145 5.45 -17.67 10.04
C HIS A 145 6.72 -18.16 10.78
N GLY A 146 7.14 -17.40 11.81
CA GLY A 146 8.34 -17.70 12.62
C GLY A 146 9.68 -17.38 11.95
N VAL A 147 9.70 -17.06 10.65
CA VAL A 147 10.93 -16.80 9.91
C VAL A 147 11.17 -15.30 9.76
N THR A 148 12.37 -14.84 10.13
CA THR A 148 12.78 -13.43 9.99
C THR A 148 13.68 -13.23 8.77
N ARG A 149 13.32 -12.28 7.90
CA ARG A 149 14.11 -11.89 6.71
C ARG A 149 14.33 -10.38 6.64
N PRO A 150 15.48 -9.91 6.13
CA PRO A 150 15.66 -8.51 5.79
C PRO A 150 14.76 -8.15 4.60
N VAL A 151 14.07 -7.02 4.68
CA VAL A 151 13.27 -6.47 3.58
C VAL A 151 13.46 -4.95 3.52
N THR A 152 13.23 -4.40 2.33
CA THR A 152 13.25 -2.94 2.10
C THR A 152 11.89 -2.51 1.56
N PHE A 153 11.27 -1.55 2.24
CA PHE A 153 10.06 -0.90 1.76
C PHE A 153 10.39 0.43 1.09
N GLN A 154 9.75 0.68 -0.06
CA GLN A 154 9.64 2.03 -0.63
C GLN A 154 8.57 2.76 0.15
N VAL A 155 8.95 3.84 0.84
CA VAL A 155 8.06 4.65 1.67
C VAL A 155 7.83 5.99 1.01
N ARG A 156 6.59 6.47 1.07
CA ARG A 156 6.17 7.80 0.64
C ARG A 156 5.34 8.45 1.74
N GLU A 157 5.71 9.66 2.14
CA GLU A 157 4.88 10.53 2.97
C GLU A 157 3.69 11.03 2.14
N ILE A 158 2.49 10.87 2.67
CA ILE A 158 1.25 11.33 2.05
C ILE A 158 0.96 12.77 2.48
N GLY A 159 1.22 13.08 3.75
CA GLY A 159 1.02 14.39 4.36
C GLY A 159 1.10 14.31 5.88
N ALA A 160 1.33 15.46 6.53
CA ALA A 160 1.50 15.53 7.98
C ALA A 160 1.13 16.89 8.58
N GLY A 161 0.25 16.97 9.57
CA GLY A 161 -0.11 18.27 10.15
C GLY A 161 -1.09 18.21 11.32
N PRO A 162 -1.42 19.37 11.91
CA PRO A 162 -2.41 19.45 12.98
C PRO A 162 -3.83 19.22 12.45
N VAL A 163 -4.54 18.29 13.06
CA VAL A 163 -5.94 17.96 12.74
C VAL A 163 -6.80 18.10 14.01
N PRO A 164 -7.11 19.34 14.44
CA PRO A 164 -7.82 19.59 15.70
C PRO A 164 -9.30 19.20 15.66
N ALA A 165 -9.86 18.93 14.47
CA ALA A 165 -11.24 18.50 14.31
C ALA A 165 -11.49 17.05 14.78
N LEU A 166 -10.45 16.22 14.87
CA LEU A 166 -10.57 14.85 15.35
C LEU A 166 -10.41 14.79 16.88
N PRO A 167 -11.24 14.00 17.60
CA PRO A 167 -11.07 13.80 19.03
C PRO A 167 -9.94 12.82 19.32
N LYS A 168 -9.41 12.82 20.55
CA LYS A 168 -8.51 11.73 21.01
C LYS A 168 -9.27 10.38 20.98
N PRO A 169 -8.64 9.25 20.59
CA PRO A 169 -7.20 9.09 20.37
C PRO A 169 -6.73 9.36 18.93
N TRP A 170 -7.60 9.81 18.03
CA TRP A 170 -7.31 10.00 16.60
C TRP A 170 -6.79 11.40 16.25
N GLY A 171 -7.10 12.41 17.07
CA GLY A 171 -6.71 13.80 16.81
C GLY A 171 -5.40 14.24 17.45
N GLY A 172 -4.82 15.30 16.89
CA GLY A 172 -3.53 15.86 17.29
C GLY A 172 -2.73 16.31 16.09
N TYR A 173 -1.42 16.15 16.14
CA TYR A 173 -0.58 16.22 14.93
C TYR A 173 -0.48 14.83 14.32
N LEU A 174 -0.88 14.69 13.06
CA LEU A 174 -0.93 13.42 12.33
C LEU A 174 0.14 13.37 11.24
N SER A 175 0.59 12.18 10.89
CA SER A 175 1.36 11.95 9.67
C SER A 175 0.97 10.62 9.02
N GLY A 176 0.84 10.66 7.69
CA GLY A 176 0.39 9.56 6.86
C GLY A 176 1.51 9.06 5.95
N TYR A 177 1.66 7.75 5.84
CA TYR A 177 2.65 7.11 4.97
C TYR A 177 2.03 5.95 4.19
N GLU A 178 2.48 5.80 2.95
CA GLU A 178 2.33 4.60 2.15
C GLU A 178 3.68 3.89 2.05
N ALA A 179 3.67 2.57 2.16
CA ALA A 179 4.84 1.74 2.01
C ALA A 179 4.54 0.53 1.12
N THR A 180 5.45 0.19 0.21
CA THR A 180 5.32 -0.99 -0.65
C THR A 180 6.61 -1.80 -0.72
N THR A 181 6.47 -3.12 -0.86
CA THR A 181 7.60 -4.00 -1.17
C THR A 181 7.10 -5.26 -1.88
N THR A 182 8.02 -6.12 -2.28
CA THR A 182 7.72 -7.43 -2.85
C THR A 182 8.58 -8.48 -2.17
N ILE A 183 7.96 -9.57 -1.74
CA ILE A 183 8.64 -10.70 -1.10
C ILE A 183 8.36 -12.01 -1.84
N GLN A 184 9.11 -13.05 -1.51
CA GLN A 184 8.78 -14.43 -1.86
C GLN A 184 8.20 -15.12 -0.62
N ARG A 185 7.01 -15.72 -0.72
CA ARG A 185 6.39 -16.40 0.43
C ARG A 185 7.17 -17.64 0.90
N SER A 186 7.87 -18.29 -0.04
CA SER A 186 8.80 -19.40 0.25
C SER A 186 9.97 -19.01 1.15
N ASP A 187 10.42 -17.75 1.13
CA ASP A 187 11.48 -17.28 2.04
C ASP A 187 11.06 -17.34 3.51
N PHE A 188 9.74 -17.42 3.75
CA PHE A 188 9.08 -17.52 5.05
C PHE A 188 8.45 -18.90 5.30
N GLY A 189 8.81 -19.92 4.51
CA GLY A 189 8.34 -21.30 4.68
C GLY A 189 6.87 -21.52 4.31
N MET A 190 6.25 -20.62 3.54
CA MET A 190 4.88 -20.78 3.04
C MET A 190 4.92 -21.30 1.61
N ASP A 191 5.11 -22.61 1.43
CA ASP A 191 5.34 -23.25 0.11
C ASP A 191 4.11 -23.96 -0.48
N ALA A 192 3.02 -24.08 0.30
CA ALA A 192 1.83 -24.82 -0.10
C ALA A 192 1.27 -24.37 -1.47
N TYR A 193 0.79 -25.32 -2.29
CA TYR A 193 0.24 -25.08 -3.62
C TYR A 193 1.19 -24.34 -4.58
N ALA A 194 2.49 -24.64 -4.52
CA ALA A 194 3.46 -24.14 -5.50
C ALA A 194 2.98 -24.41 -6.95
N GLY A 195 3.12 -23.41 -7.83
CA GLY A 195 2.62 -23.44 -9.21
C GLY A 195 1.17 -22.99 -9.37
N MET A 196 0.32 -23.15 -8.34
CA MET A 196 -1.05 -22.63 -8.32
C MET A 196 -1.14 -21.28 -7.60
N ILE A 197 -0.42 -21.11 -6.50
CA ILE A 197 -0.31 -19.83 -5.80
C ILE A 197 1.08 -19.26 -6.10
N ALA A 198 1.12 -18.04 -6.65
CA ALA A 198 2.37 -17.38 -7.00
C ALA A 198 3.33 -17.33 -5.80
N ASN A 199 4.64 -17.40 -6.06
CA ASN A 199 5.64 -17.24 -4.99
C ASN A 199 5.81 -15.76 -4.61
N ARG A 200 5.71 -14.87 -5.60
CA ARG A 200 5.83 -13.44 -5.45
C ARG A 200 4.57 -12.84 -4.82
N VAL A 201 4.75 -12.08 -3.75
CA VAL A 201 3.68 -11.37 -3.04
C VAL A 201 4.02 -9.89 -3.00
N HIS A 202 3.10 -9.04 -3.46
CA HIS A 202 3.24 -7.59 -3.35
C HIS A 202 2.60 -7.14 -2.05
N LEU A 203 3.37 -6.47 -1.21
CA LEU A 203 2.91 -5.97 0.08
C LEU A 203 2.70 -4.46 -0.01
N HIS A 204 1.62 -4.01 0.61
CA HIS A 204 1.24 -2.62 0.71
C HIS A 204 0.84 -2.31 2.15
N VAL A 205 1.23 -1.14 2.63
CA VAL A 205 0.88 -0.67 3.96
C VAL A 205 0.57 0.81 3.89
N ASN A 206 -0.58 1.21 4.41
CA ASN A 206 -0.89 2.59 4.71
C ASN A 206 -0.97 2.74 6.22
N ILE A 207 -0.27 3.73 6.76
CA ILE A 207 -0.36 4.06 8.18
C ILE A 207 -0.68 5.54 8.36
N GLU A 208 -1.51 5.81 9.35
CA GLU A 208 -1.62 7.12 9.99
C GLU A 208 -1.01 7.02 11.38
N GLY A 209 -0.19 8.00 11.77
CA GLY A 209 0.38 8.09 13.10
C GLY A 209 -0.04 9.35 13.81
N VAL A 210 -0.38 9.20 15.09
CA VAL A 210 -0.68 10.30 16.01
C VAL A 210 0.58 10.61 16.81
N ARG A 211 1.07 11.86 16.77
CA ARG A 211 2.25 12.27 17.54
C ARG A 211 2.00 12.13 19.04
N THR A 212 2.90 11.46 19.74
CA THR A 212 2.78 11.17 21.19
C THR A 212 3.82 11.90 22.04
N ALA A 213 4.98 12.25 21.48
CA ALA A 213 6.03 13.00 22.16
C ALA A 213 6.86 13.79 21.14
N GLY A 214 7.40 14.93 21.59
CA GLY A 214 8.12 15.91 20.79
C GLY A 214 9.26 16.54 21.55
#